data_AF-A0A1A5X119-F1
#
_entry.id   AF-A0A1A5X119-F1
#
_cell.length_a   1.000
_cell.length_b   1.000
_cell.length_c   1.000
_cell.angle_alpha   90.00
_cell.angle_beta   90.00
_cell.angle_gamma   90.00
#
_symmetry.space_group_name_H-M   'P 1'
#
loop_
_entity.id
_entity.type
_entity.pdbx_description
1 polymer ?
#
loop_
_entity_poly.entity_id
_entity_poly.type
_entity_poly.pdbx_seq_one_letter_code
_entity_poly.pdbx_strand_id
1 'polypeptide(L)'
;MSTRLPIATNRYFDAHFQRPGVKLLPNEFFTTNEDMVLVTVLGSCVAACIQDRTAGIGGMNHFMLPDDGADAGTAPVGSDAMRYGAYAMEVLINELIKAGGRRERFEAKVFGGAAVLAGMTTMNIGDRNAAFVRRYLATESIRIVAEDLQGSHPRKVAFLPRTGQVMVKKLRLSQDTGVAEREQALAQQTAEARAERLARARARVELFGLNGAARPGAPGAAGGAAGNHFSTSTPQPARPRVELFGAGSTPATRLPGHDNARTVEEA
;
A
#
# COMPACT_ATOMS: atom_id res chain seq x y z
N MET A 1 -20.00 -22.16 8.67
CA MET A 1 -18.60 -22.25 8.20
C MET A 1 -17.85 -21.07 8.79
N SER A 2 -16.85 -21.30 9.65
CA SER A 2 -16.05 -20.21 10.24
C SER A 2 -15.13 -19.65 9.15
N THR A 3 -15.57 -18.61 8.45
CA THR A 3 -14.76 -17.89 7.47
C THR A 3 -13.65 -17.16 8.22
N ARG A 4 -12.42 -17.66 8.10
CA ARG A 4 -11.23 -17.00 8.64
C ARG A 4 -11.14 -15.58 8.04
N LEU A 5 -11.09 -14.56 8.89
CA LEU A 5 -10.94 -13.18 8.46
C LEU A 5 -9.64 -13.00 7.64
N PRO A 6 -9.63 -12.18 6.58
CA PRO A 6 -8.46 -12.00 5.72
C PRO A 6 -7.44 -11.03 6.34
N ILE A 7 -6.87 -11.42 7.47
CA ILE A 7 -5.87 -10.62 8.21
C ILE A 7 -4.49 -10.79 7.56
N ALA A 8 -3.81 -9.69 7.27
CA ALA A 8 -2.45 -9.71 6.73
C ALA A 8 -1.46 -10.36 7.72
N THR A 9 -0.62 -11.27 7.22
CA THR A 9 0.33 -12.04 8.03
C THR A 9 1.80 -11.75 7.71
N ASN A 10 2.07 -10.99 6.65
CA ASN A 10 3.42 -10.69 6.18
C ASN A 10 4.09 -9.62 7.05
N ARG A 11 4.59 -10.04 8.21
CA ARG A 11 5.32 -9.21 9.18
C ARG A 11 6.82 -9.17 8.85
N TYR A 12 7.42 -8.00 9.00
CA TYR A 12 8.85 -7.78 8.77
C TYR A 12 9.35 -6.61 9.64
N PHE A 13 10.66 -6.36 9.65
CA PHE A 13 11.23 -5.14 10.22
C PHE A 13 11.50 -4.13 9.10
N ASP A 14 10.92 -2.94 9.20
CA ASP A 14 11.12 -1.89 8.20
C ASP A 14 12.33 -1.02 8.56
N ALA A 15 13.40 -1.15 7.79
CA ALA A 15 14.65 -0.42 8.03
C ALA A 15 14.54 1.09 7.72
N HIS A 16 13.55 1.54 6.94
CA HIS A 16 13.37 2.97 6.72
C HIS A 16 12.69 3.63 7.93
N PHE A 17 11.66 2.97 8.46
CA PHE A 17 10.90 3.48 9.61
C PHE A 17 11.43 3.04 10.98
N GLN A 18 12.45 2.15 10.99
CA GLN A 18 13.09 1.58 12.18
C GLN A 18 12.07 1.00 13.17
N ARG A 19 11.09 0.24 12.65
CA ARG A 19 9.98 -0.34 13.42
C ARG A 19 9.46 -1.61 12.77
N PRO A 20 8.71 -2.46 13.50
CA PRO A 20 7.97 -3.56 12.91
C PRO A 20 7.04 -3.06 11.80
N GLY A 21 6.82 -3.87 10.78
CA GLY A 21 5.97 -3.55 9.65
C GLY A 21 5.14 -4.73 9.19
N VAL A 22 4.02 -4.44 8.53
CA VAL A 22 3.14 -5.42 7.90
C VAL A 22 2.93 -5.04 6.45
N LYS A 23 3.17 -5.98 5.52
CA LYS A 23 2.81 -5.80 4.11
C LYS A 23 1.41 -6.36 3.88
N LEU A 24 0.52 -5.52 3.35
CA LEU A 24 -0.82 -5.92 2.97
C LEU A 24 -0.85 -6.26 1.48
N LEU A 25 -1.32 -7.46 1.18
CA LEU A 25 -1.64 -7.92 -0.17
C LEU A 25 -3.10 -7.58 -0.51
N PRO A 26 -3.49 -7.66 -1.80
CA PRO A 26 -4.89 -7.50 -2.17
C PRO A 26 -5.80 -8.40 -1.35
N ASN A 27 -6.94 -7.84 -0.94
CA ASN A 27 -7.99 -8.49 -0.16
C ASN A 27 -7.64 -8.73 1.32
N GLU A 28 -6.51 -8.21 1.80
CA GLU A 28 -6.14 -8.26 3.20
C GLU A 28 -6.45 -6.94 3.92
N PHE A 29 -6.60 -7.03 5.25
CA PHE A 29 -6.60 -5.89 6.14
C PHE A 29 -5.72 -6.15 7.36
N PHE A 30 -5.38 -5.09 8.08
CA PHE A 30 -4.67 -5.20 9.35
C PHE A 30 -5.06 -4.04 10.28
N THR A 31 -5.30 -4.35 11.54
CA THR A 31 -5.59 -3.39 12.61
C THR A 31 -4.57 -3.54 13.73
N THR A 32 -4.17 -2.43 14.35
CA THR A 32 -3.15 -2.45 15.40
C THR A 32 -3.24 -1.20 16.28
N ASN A 33 -2.78 -1.34 17.52
CA ASN A 33 -2.46 -0.24 18.44
C ASN A 33 -0.95 -0.16 18.75
N GLU A 34 -0.14 -1.00 18.11
CA GLU A 34 1.32 -1.03 18.26
C GLU A 34 1.99 0.06 17.42
N ASP A 35 3.21 0.45 17.82
CA ASP A 35 4.03 1.38 17.05
C ASP A 35 4.71 0.69 15.86
N MET A 36 3.98 0.56 14.76
CA MET A 36 4.41 -0.14 13.53
C MET A 36 4.01 0.60 12.25
N VAL A 37 4.49 0.11 11.11
CA VAL A 37 4.13 0.61 9.78
C VAL A 37 3.33 -0.42 8.99
N LEU A 38 2.20 0.00 8.41
CA LEU A 38 1.43 -0.82 7.47
C LEU A 38 1.77 -0.36 6.06
N VAL A 39 2.19 -1.29 5.20
CA VAL A 39 2.71 -0.98 3.86
C VAL A 39 1.95 -1.73 2.79
N THR A 40 1.62 -1.06 1.70
CA THR A 40 1.08 -1.73 0.52
C THR A 40 1.47 -1.01 -0.78
N VAL A 41 1.27 -1.67 -1.92
CA VAL A 41 1.49 -1.12 -3.26
C VAL A 41 0.18 -1.20 -4.01
N LEU A 42 -0.24 -0.07 -4.58
CA LEU A 42 -1.56 0.10 -5.18
C LEU A 42 -1.42 0.46 -6.66
N GLY A 43 -2.08 -0.32 -7.51
CA GLY A 43 -2.44 0.04 -8.87
C GLY A 43 -3.87 0.58 -8.92
N SER A 44 -4.76 -0.12 -9.61
CA SER A 44 -6.20 0.18 -9.63
C SER A 44 -6.90 -0.07 -8.29
N CYS A 45 -6.33 -0.90 -7.40
CA CYS A 45 -6.82 -1.11 -6.04
C CYS A 45 -6.84 0.18 -5.22
N VAL A 46 -7.62 0.19 -4.15
CA VAL A 46 -7.64 1.28 -3.17
C VAL A 46 -7.35 0.73 -1.78
N ALA A 47 -6.63 1.53 -0.98
CA ALA A 47 -6.45 1.31 0.45
C ALA A 47 -7.14 2.43 1.23
N ALA A 48 -7.91 2.04 2.24
CA ALA A 48 -8.40 2.94 3.27
C ALA A 48 -7.57 2.75 4.54
N CYS A 49 -6.97 3.83 5.02
CA CYS A 49 -6.30 3.94 6.31
C CYS A 49 -7.26 4.62 7.28
N ILE A 50 -7.75 3.90 8.29
CA ILE A 50 -8.69 4.44 9.30
C ILE A 50 -8.01 4.45 10.67
N GLN A 51 -8.23 5.50 11.45
CA GLN A 51 -7.65 5.66 12.77
C GLN A 51 -8.60 6.33 13.76
N ASP A 52 -8.48 5.95 15.03
CA ASP A 52 -8.90 6.75 16.19
C ASP A 52 -7.63 7.26 16.88
N ARG A 53 -7.29 8.54 16.66
CA ARG A 53 -6.10 9.16 17.25
C ARG A 53 -6.12 9.15 18.78
N THR A 54 -7.31 9.26 19.37
CA THR A 54 -7.44 9.34 20.83
C THR A 54 -7.17 7.99 21.46
N ALA A 55 -7.66 6.91 20.83
CA ALA A 55 -7.41 5.55 21.29
C ALA A 55 -6.02 5.02 20.89
N GLY A 56 -5.32 5.67 19.95
CA GLY A 56 -4.03 5.21 19.44
C GLY A 56 -4.14 3.95 18.57
N ILE A 57 -5.31 3.72 17.97
CA ILE A 57 -5.61 2.53 17.18
C ILE A 57 -5.80 2.96 15.73
N GLY A 58 -5.31 2.16 14.80
CA GLY A 58 -5.66 2.31 13.41
C GLY A 58 -5.44 1.05 12.61
N GLY A 59 -5.83 1.10 11.35
CA GLY A 59 -5.74 -0.04 10.46
C GLY A 59 -5.80 0.40 9.01
N MET A 60 -5.41 -0.54 8.15
CA MET A 60 -5.40 -0.35 6.71
C MET A 60 -6.03 -1.58 6.06
N ASN A 61 -6.78 -1.38 4.98
CA ASN A 61 -7.14 -2.46 4.07
C ASN A 61 -6.49 -2.26 2.70
N HIS A 62 -6.56 -3.28 1.87
CA HIS A 62 -6.24 -3.21 0.46
C HIS A 62 -7.34 -3.95 -0.28
N PHE A 63 -8.28 -3.24 -0.89
CA PHE A 63 -9.39 -3.85 -1.61
C PHE A 63 -9.33 -3.55 -3.10
N MET A 64 -9.90 -4.45 -3.88
CA MET A 64 -10.20 -4.27 -5.30
C MET A 64 -11.62 -4.78 -5.52
N LEU A 65 -12.47 -3.99 -6.17
CA LEU A 65 -13.78 -4.48 -6.59
C LEU A 65 -13.59 -5.46 -7.76
N PRO A 66 -14.31 -6.60 -7.80
CA PRO A 66 -14.36 -7.43 -8.99
C PRO A 66 -14.90 -6.65 -10.19
N ASP A 67 -14.40 -7.00 -11.37
CA ASP A 67 -14.91 -6.46 -12.61
C ASP A 67 -16.23 -7.16 -12.96
N ASP A 68 -17.35 -6.45 -12.77
CA ASP A 68 -18.69 -6.92 -13.14
C ASP A 68 -19.10 -6.46 -14.55
N GLY A 69 -18.16 -5.91 -15.33
CA GLY A 69 -18.43 -5.40 -16.68
C GLY A 69 -19.35 -4.17 -16.72
N ALA A 70 -19.71 -3.61 -15.56
CA ALA A 70 -20.53 -2.42 -15.45
C ALA A 70 -19.66 -1.16 -15.49
N ASP A 71 -20.17 -0.13 -16.18
CA ASP A 71 -19.52 1.18 -16.24
C ASP A 71 -19.49 1.87 -14.86
N ALA A 72 -18.51 2.77 -14.69
CA ALA A 72 -18.35 3.54 -13.48
C ALA A 72 -19.60 4.39 -13.20
N GLY A 73 -20.44 3.94 -12.25
CA GLY A 73 -21.65 4.66 -11.82
C GLY A 73 -22.97 4.01 -12.23
N THR A 74 -22.96 2.98 -13.09
CA THR A 74 -24.17 2.23 -13.48
C THR A 74 -24.32 0.88 -12.80
N ALA A 75 -23.31 0.46 -12.01
CA ALA A 75 -23.38 -0.76 -11.23
C ALA A 75 -24.63 -0.75 -10.33
N PRO A 76 -25.53 -1.76 -10.44
CA PRO A 76 -26.73 -1.83 -9.63
C PRO A 76 -26.38 -1.80 -8.14
N VAL A 77 -27.17 -1.05 -7.36
CA VAL A 77 -27.06 -1.07 -5.88
C VAL A 77 -27.21 -2.52 -5.42
N GLY A 78 -26.14 -3.06 -4.84
CA GLY A 78 -26.11 -4.45 -4.37
C GLY A 78 -25.41 -5.45 -5.31
N SER A 79 -24.68 -5.00 -6.34
CA SER A 79 -23.81 -5.87 -7.14
C SER A 79 -22.75 -6.58 -6.27
N ASP A 80 -22.25 -7.73 -6.74
CA ASP A 80 -21.20 -8.47 -6.03
C ASP A 80 -19.93 -7.65 -5.82
N ALA A 81 -19.64 -6.73 -6.75
CA ALA A 81 -18.57 -5.75 -6.58
C ALA A 81 -18.79 -4.87 -5.35
N MET A 82 -19.97 -4.25 -5.23
CA MET A 82 -20.29 -3.42 -4.07
C MET A 82 -20.27 -4.21 -2.76
N ARG A 83 -20.79 -5.44 -2.76
CA ARG A 83 -20.77 -6.33 -1.58
C ARG A 83 -19.34 -6.64 -1.16
N TYR A 84 -18.45 -6.86 -2.11
CA TYR A 84 -17.05 -7.14 -1.85
C TYR A 84 -16.34 -5.95 -1.19
N GLY A 85 -16.46 -4.76 -1.78
CA GLY A 85 -15.89 -3.54 -1.20
C GLY A 85 -16.49 -3.23 0.17
N ALA A 86 -17.80 -3.41 0.33
CA ALA A 86 -18.50 -3.16 1.58
C ALA A 86 -17.99 -4.09 2.68
N TYR A 87 -17.82 -5.39 2.37
CA TYR A 87 -17.23 -6.36 3.29
C TYR A 87 -15.82 -5.96 3.73
N ALA A 88 -14.95 -5.57 2.79
CA ALA A 88 -13.58 -5.18 3.11
C ALA A 88 -13.49 -3.92 4.02
N MET A 89 -14.41 -2.98 3.86
CA MET A 89 -14.49 -1.79 4.72
C MET A 89 -15.14 -2.10 6.07
N GLU A 90 -16.22 -2.88 6.07
CA GLU A 90 -16.95 -3.26 7.27
C GLU A 90 -16.08 -4.09 8.22
N VAL A 91 -15.34 -5.07 7.71
CA VAL A 91 -14.41 -5.86 8.53
C VAL A 91 -13.36 -4.96 9.18
N LEU A 92 -12.75 -4.04 8.42
CA LEU A 92 -11.76 -3.10 8.96
C LEU A 92 -12.36 -2.26 10.09
N ILE A 93 -13.52 -1.63 9.86
CA ILE A 93 -14.19 -0.77 10.84
C ILE A 93 -14.56 -1.56 12.10
N ASN A 94 -15.13 -2.75 11.94
CA ASN A 94 -15.55 -3.58 13.06
C ASN A 94 -14.36 -4.05 13.90
N GLU A 95 -13.25 -4.42 13.28
CA GLU A 95 -12.03 -4.80 14.01
C GLU A 95 -11.40 -3.61 14.74
N LEU A 96 -11.47 -2.39 14.18
CA LEU A 96 -11.06 -1.18 14.90
C LEU A 96 -11.94 -0.88 16.11
N ILE A 97 -13.26 -1.08 15.98
CA ILE A 97 -14.20 -0.93 17.11
C ILE A 97 -13.91 -1.98 18.19
N LYS A 98 -13.70 -3.25 17.82
CA LYS A 98 -13.34 -4.32 18.75
C LYS A 98 -12.01 -4.06 19.46
N ALA A 99 -11.06 -3.41 18.80
CA ALA A 99 -9.81 -2.99 19.40
C ALA A 99 -9.96 -1.82 20.39
N GLY A 100 -11.13 -1.19 20.48
CA GLY A 100 -11.43 -0.08 21.39
C GLY A 100 -11.62 1.28 20.71
N GLY A 101 -11.64 1.32 19.38
CA GLY A 101 -11.91 2.53 18.60
C GLY A 101 -13.37 2.97 18.69
N ARG A 102 -13.62 4.29 18.67
CA ARG A 102 -14.98 4.85 18.59
C ARG A 102 -15.26 5.38 17.19
N ARG A 103 -16.36 4.92 16.58
CA ARG A 103 -16.69 5.20 15.17
C ARG A 103 -16.76 6.69 14.88
N GLU A 104 -17.37 7.46 15.77
CA GLU A 104 -17.51 8.92 15.72
C GLU A 104 -16.18 9.68 15.78
N ARG A 105 -15.09 9.02 16.18
CA ARG A 105 -13.72 9.57 16.19
C ARG A 105 -12.87 9.09 15.02
N PHE A 106 -13.40 8.23 14.16
CA PHE A 106 -12.67 7.71 13.03
C PHE A 106 -12.41 8.79 11.99
N GLU A 107 -11.16 8.84 11.54
CA GLU A 107 -10.72 9.61 10.39
C GLU A 107 -10.11 8.66 9.36
N ALA A 108 -10.42 8.91 8.10
CA ALA A 108 -9.95 8.11 6.99
C ALA A 108 -8.95 8.87 6.11
N LYS A 109 -7.97 8.13 5.58
CA LYS A 109 -7.12 8.56 4.47
C LYS A 109 -7.14 7.50 3.39
N VAL A 110 -7.31 7.90 2.13
CA VAL A 110 -7.54 6.95 1.04
C VAL A 110 -6.57 7.14 -0.12
N PHE A 111 -6.06 6.05 -0.65
CA PHE A 111 -4.99 6.06 -1.65
C PHE A 111 -5.22 4.97 -2.70
N GLY A 112 -4.74 5.18 -3.93
CA GLY A 112 -4.76 4.17 -5.00
C GLY A 112 -5.69 4.54 -6.16
N GLY A 113 -6.27 3.56 -6.84
CA GLY A 113 -7.17 3.80 -7.97
C GLY A 113 -6.45 4.21 -9.26
N ALA A 114 -5.16 3.92 -9.41
CA ALA A 114 -4.40 4.27 -10.59
C ALA A 114 -4.85 3.51 -11.85
N ALA A 115 -4.84 4.19 -13.01
CA ALA A 115 -4.97 3.58 -14.33
C ALA A 115 -3.57 3.16 -14.83
N VAL A 116 -3.20 1.89 -14.60
CA VAL A 116 -1.82 1.40 -14.77
C VAL A 116 -1.53 0.83 -16.16
N LEU A 117 -2.54 0.34 -16.89
CA LEU A 117 -2.38 -0.17 -18.26
C LEU A 117 -3.08 0.75 -19.28
N ALA A 118 -2.32 1.22 -20.26
CA ALA A 118 -2.85 1.83 -21.47
C ALA A 118 -3.34 0.72 -22.41
N GLY A 119 -4.66 0.63 -22.62
CA GLY A 119 -5.27 -0.35 -23.51
C GLY A 119 -6.36 -1.16 -22.81
N MET A 120 -7.58 -0.64 -22.86
CA MET A 120 -8.90 -1.25 -22.59
C MET A 120 -9.05 -2.14 -21.32
N THR A 121 -10.06 -1.82 -20.51
CA THR A 121 -10.56 -2.47 -19.26
C THR A 121 -10.01 -1.96 -17.92
N THR A 122 -8.74 -1.60 -17.77
CA THR A 122 -8.22 -1.15 -16.43
C THR A 122 -8.56 0.29 -16.06
N MET A 123 -8.91 1.14 -17.04
CA MET A 123 -9.25 2.55 -16.81
C MET A 123 -10.53 2.70 -15.94
N ASN A 124 -11.50 1.81 -16.10
CA ASN A 124 -12.77 1.86 -15.35
C ASN A 124 -12.65 1.33 -13.91
N ILE A 125 -11.71 0.43 -13.62
CA ILE A 125 -11.63 -0.23 -12.30
C ILE A 125 -11.12 0.74 -11.23
N GLY A 126 -10.09 1.53 -11.54
CA GLY A 126 -9.54 2.51 -10.60
C GLY A 126 -10.56 3.57 -10.19
N ASP A 127 -11.30 4.10 -11.16
CA ASP A 127 -12.35 5.09 -10.93
C ASP A 127 -13.53 4.50 -10.14
N ARG A 128 -13.93 3.27 -10.43
CA ARG A 128 -14.95 2.54 -9.65
C ARG A 128 -14.54 2.36 -8.20
N ASN A 129 -13.31 1.94 -7.94
CA ASN A 129 -12.78 1.75 -6.58
C ASN A 129 -12.73 3.08 -5.81
N ALA A 130 -12.27 4.16 -6.47
CA ALA A 130 -12.20 5.50 -5.90
C ALA A 130 -13.60 6.07 -5.59
N ALA A 131 -14.55 5.91 -6.50
CA ALA A 131 -15.93 6.35 -6.30
C ALA A 131 -16.62 5.55 -5.19
N PHE A 132 -16.37 4.23 -5.13
CA PHE A 132 -16.89 3.36 -4.07
C PHE A 132 -16.39 3.80 -2.69
N VAL A 133 -15.08 3.99 -2.49
CA VAL A 133 -14.54 4.32 -1.15
C VAL A 133 -15.07 5.66 -0.64
N ARG A 134 -15.18 6.65 -1.53
CA ARG A 134 -15.72 7.97 -1.18
C ARG A 134 -17.19 7.88 -0.74
N ARG A 135 -18.02 7.16 -1.51
CA ARG A 135 -19.43 6.95 -1.16
C ARG A 135 -19.58 6.18 0.14
N TYR A 136 -18.84 5.09 0.29
CA TYR A 136 -18.92 4.24 1.49
C TYR A 136 -18.57 5.03 2.75
N LEU A 137 -17.45 5.75 2.75
CA LEU A 137 -17.04 6.56 3.91
C LEU A 137 -18.01 7.71 4.21
N ALA A 138 -18.61 8.32 3.18
CA ALA A 138 -19.65 9.33 3.36
C ALA A 138 -20.91 8.75 4.02
N THR A 139 -21.39 7.60 3.55
CA THR A 139 -22.53 6.88 4.16
C THR A 139 -22.24 6.52 5.62
N GLU A 140 -21.01 6.09 5.92
CA GLU A 140 -20.57 5.74 7.27
C GLU A 140 -20.24 6.94 8.16
N SER A 141 -20.40 8.17 7.66
CA SER A 141 -20.06 9.41 8.36
C SER A 141 -18.60 9.47 8.85
N ILE A 142 -17.69 8.80 8.13
CA ILE A 142 -16.25 8.82 8.42
C ILE A 142 -15.58 9.85 7.50
N ARG A 143 -15.01 10.90 8.11
CA ARG A 143 -14.40 12.00 7.35
C ARG A 143 -13.12 11.55 6.66
N ILE A 144 -13.00 11.83 5.37
CA ILE A 144 -11.73 11.73 4.64
C ILE A 144 -10.91 12.99 4.95
N VAL A 145 -9.75 12.82 5.60
CA VAL A 145 -8.86 13.94 5.96
C VAL A 145 -7.68 14.11 5.00
N ALA A 146 -7.42 13.10 4.16
CA ALA A 146 -6.48 13.19 3.05
C ALA A 146 -6.78 12.10 2.01
N GLU A 147 -6.55 12.41 0.73
CA GLU A 147 -6.64 11.43 -0.35
C GLU A 147 -5.60 11.67 -1.45
N ASP A 148 -5.11 10.59 -2.06
CA ASP A 148 -4.39 10.58 -3.35
C ASP A 148 -4.92 9.39 -4.16
N LEU A 149 -6.06 9.63 -4.81
CA LEU A 149 -6.79 8.66 -5.63
C LEU A 149 -6.58 8.95 -7.12
N GLN A 150 -6.82 7.94 -7.96
CA GLN A 150 -6.80 8.07 -9.43
C GLN A 150 -5.41 8.44 -9.98
N GLY A 151 -5.30 8.77 -11.27
CA GLY A 151 -4.04 9.10 -11.96
C GLY A 151 -3.33 7.90 -12.59
N SER A 152 -2.20 8.15 -13.27
CA SER A 152 -1.55 7.16 -14.14
C SER A 152 -0.47 6.30 -13.47
N HIS A 153 -0.13 6.56 -12.21
CA HIS A 153 1.02 5.94 -11.57
C HIS A 153 0.59 5.04 -10.40
N PRO A 154 1.10 3.80 -10.32
CA PRO A 154 1.02 3.01 -9.10
C PRO A 154 1.67 3.76 -7.94
N ARG A 155 1.27 3.47 -6.71
CA ARG A 155 1.86 4.10 -5.53
C ARG A 155 2.10 3.11 -4.41
N LYS A 156 3.27 3.22 -3.78
CA LYS A 156 3.55 2.59 -2.49
C LYS A 156 3.03 3.49 -1.38
N VAL A 157 2.23 2.93 -0.49
CA VAL A 157 1.67 3.61 0.67
C VAL A 157 2.29 3.01 1.93
N ALA A 158 2.75 3.86 2.83
CA ALA A 158 3.20 3.48 4.17
C ALA A 158 2.43 4.29 5.20
N PHE A 159 1.65 3.61 6.02
CA PHE A 159 0.78 4.20 7.04
C PHE A 159 1.31 3.88 8.43
N LEU A 160 1.37 4.88 9.30
CA LEU A 160 1.72 4.75 10.71
C LEU A 160 0.45 4.93 11.54
N PRO A 161 -0.24 3.85 11.97
CA PRO A 161 -1.57 3.93 12.59
C PRO A 161 -1.60 4.79 13.86
N ARG A 162 -0.55 4.71 14.67
CA ARG A 162 -0.43 5.42 15.96
C ARG A 162 -0.42 6.95 15.81
N THR A 163 0.28 7.48 14.80
CA THR A 163 0.37 8.93 14.55
C THR A 163 -0.63 9.40 13.50
N GLY A 164 -1.09 8.47 12.67
CA GLY A 164 -1.89 8.75 11.50
C GLY A 164 -1.10 9.22 10.28
N GLN A 165 0.22 9.29 10.34
CA GLN A 165 1.02 9.75 9.21
C GLN A 165 0.96 8.75 8.06
N VAL A 166 0.88 9.27 6.83
CA VAL A 166 0.96 8.46 5.62
C VAL A 166 2.01 9.05 4.70
N MET A 167 2.86 8.17 4.20
CA MET A 167 3.82 8.48 3.16
C MET A 167 3.44 7.77 1.88
N VAL A 168 3.47 8.52 0.76
CA VAL A 168 3.10 8.00 -0.56
C VAL A 168 4.27 8.16 -1.50
N LYS A 169 4.63 7.08 -2.21
CA LYS A 169 5.62 7.13 -3.28
C LYS A 169 4.99 6.70 -4.59
N LYS A 170 4.82 7.63 -5.52
CA LYS A 170 4.46 7.30 -6.91
C LYS A 170 5.60 6.49 -7.52
N LEU A 171 5.26 5.34 -8.06
CA LEU A 171 6.20 4.42 -8.69
C LEU A 171 6.23 4.74 -10.18
N ARG A 172 7.43 4.73 -10.76
CA ARG A 172 7.56 4.85 -12.21
C ARG A 172 7.05 3.55 -12.82
N LEU A 173 6.18 3.68 -13.81
CA LEU A 173 5.91 2.59 -14.73
C LEU A 173 7.20 2.40 -15.52
N SER A 174 8.01 1.41 -15.15
CA SER A 174 9.03 0.90 -16.06
C SER A 174 8.27 0.27 -17.21
N GLN A 175 7.89 1.08 -18.21
CA GLN A 175 7.83 0.57 -19.55
C GLN A 175 9.28 0.23 -19.87
N ASP A 176 9.67 -1.02 -19.61
CA ASP A 176 10.80 -1.58 -20.33
C ASP A 176 10.33 -1.62 -21.79
N THR A 177 10.43 -0.49 -22.49
CA THR A 177 10.19 -0.38 -23.93
C THR A 177 11.03 -1.43 -24.67
N GLY A 178 12.18 -1.78 -24.09
CA GLY A 178 13.03 -2.86 -24.55
C GLY A 178 12.55 -4.28 -24.26
N VAL A 179 11.55 -4.55 -23.40
CA VAL A 179 11.07 -5.94 -23.19
C VAL A 179 10.24 -6.40 -24.37
N ALA A 180 9.30 -5.58 -24.86
CA ALA A 180 8.52 -5.93 -26.06
C ALA A 180 9.43 -6.05 -27.30
N GLU A 181 10.39 -5.14 -27.46
CA GLU A 181 11.38 -5.20 -28.55
C GLU A 181 12.35 -6.37 -28.38
N ARG A 182 12.80 -6.70 -27.17
CA ARG A 182 13.61 -7.90 -26.91
C ARG A 182 12.82 -9.17 -27.13
N GLU A 183 11.54 -9.22 -26.77
CA GLU A 183 10.65 -10.36 -26.99
C GLU A 183 10.37 -10.56 -28.49
N GLN A 184 10.12 -9.47 -29.23
CA GLN A 184 10.01 -9.51 -30.70
C GLN A 184 11.33 -9.93 -31.35
N ALA A 185 12.46 -9.37 -30.93
CA ALA A 185 13.77 -9.75 -31.42
C ALA A 185 14.11 -11.22 -31.09
N LEU A 186 13.70 -11.73 -29.93
CA LEU A 186 13.80 -13.15 -29.57
C LEU A 186 12.86 -14.03 -30.38
N ALA A 187 11.64 -13.56 -30.67
CA ALA A 187 10.66 -14.30 -31.46
C ALA A 187 11.10 -14.43 -32.93
N GLN A 188 11.90 -13.46 -33.42
CA GLN A 188 12.52 -13.48 -34.74
C GLN A 188 13.82 -14.31 -34.80
N GLN A 189 14.31 -14.86 -33.67
CA GLN A 189 15.49 -15.74 -33.68
C GLN A 189 15.18 -17.12 -34.27
N THR A 190 16.17 -17.69 -34.96
CA THR A 190 16.06 -19.04 -35.51
C THR A 190 15.92 -20.09 -34.40
N ALA A 191 15.29 -21.22 -34.73
CA ALA A 191 15.07 -22.32 -33.78
C ALA A 191 16.38 -22.83 -33.14
N GLU A 192 17.48 -22.82 -33.90
CA GLU A 192 18.81 -23.22 -33.46
C GLU A 192 19.40 -22.27 -32.41
N ALA A 193 19.34 -20.95 -32.65
CA ALA A 193 19.81 -19.94 -31.70
C ALA A 193 18.99 -19.97 -30.39
N ARG A 194 17.68 -20.26 -30.50
CA ARG A 194 16.79 -20.43 -29.35
C ARG A 194 17.15 -21.68 -28.54
N ALA A 195 17.43 -22.80 -29.20
CA ALA A 195 17.80 -24.06 -28.56
C ALA A 195 19.14 -23.96 -27.81
N GLU A 196 20.15 -23.35 -28.43
CA GLU A 196 21.49 -23.21 -27.84
C GLU A 196 21.48 -22.31 -26.60
N ARG A 197 20.68 -21.24 -26.62
CA ARG A 197 20.51 -20.37 -25.45
C ARG A 197 19.75 -21.04 -24.32
N LEU A 198 18.70 -21.81 -24.62
CA LEU A 198 17.97 -22.60 -23.62
C LEU A 198 18.88 -23.64 -22.95
N ALA A 199 19.79 -24.26 -23.72
CA ALA A 199 20.80 -25.17 -23.19
C ALA A 199 21.77 -24.45 -22.25
N ARG A 200 22.29 -23.27 -22.63
CA ARG A 200 23.15 -22.43 -21.77
C ARG A 200 22.44 -21.94 -20.51
N ALA A 201 21.17 -21.56 -20.62
CA ALA A 201 20.38 -21.12 -19.47
C ALA A 201 20.10 -22.29 -18.51
N ARG A 202 19.72 -23.47 -19.02
CA ARG A 202 19.54 -24.69 -18.23
C ARG A 202 20.83 -25.13 -17.53
N ALA A 203 21.98 -25.00 -18.18
CA ALA A 203 23.28 -25.31 -17.58
C ALA A 203 23.67 -24.37 -16.43
N ARG A 204 23.00 -23.22 -16.29
CA ARG A 204 23.27 -22.19 -15.28
C ARG A 204 22.26 -22.15 -14.14
N VAL A 205 21.22 -22.99 -14.18
CA VAL A 205 20.20 -23.09 -13.14
C VAL A 205 20.58 -24.22 -12.20
N GLU A 206 21.09 -23.87 -11.01
CA GLU A 206 21.23 -24.83 -9.91
C GLU A 206 19.86 -25.01 -9.23
N LEU A 207 19.30 -26.22 -9.36
CA LEU A 207 18.05 -26.60 -8.72
C LEU A 207 18.33 -26.90 -7.24
N PHE A 208 18.04 -25.95 -6.34
CA PHE A 208 18.16 -26.22 -4.90
C PHE A 208 17.01 -27.10 -4.41
N GLY A 209 17.33 -28.37 -4.15
CA GLY A 209 16.52 -29.22 -3.29
C GLY A 209 16.72 -30.72 -3.53
N LEU A 210 17.37 -31.37 -2.57
CA LEU A 210 17.00 -32.65 -1.91
C LEU A 210 18.27 -33.38 -1.46
N ASN A 211 18.70 -33.10 -0.22
CA ASN A 211 19.17 -34.11 0.73
C ASN A 211 19.41 -33.46 2.09
N GLY A 212 18.60 -33.83 3.07
CA GLY A 212 18.91 -33.61 4.48
C GLY A 212 19.85 -34.69 4.98
N ALA A 213 20.91 -34.31 5.69
CA ALA A 213 21.43 -35.02 6.85
C ALA A 213 22.58 -34.23 7.51
N ALA A 214 22.46 -34.09 8.83
CA ALA A 214 23.51 -33.92 9.84
C ALA A 214 24.37 -32.63 9.87
N ARG A 215 24.05 -31.78 10.85
CA ARG A 215 25.05 -30.94 11.55
C ARG A 215 25.70 -31.75 12.66
N PRO A 216 26.99 -31.48 12.95
CA PRO A 216 27.40 -31.43 14.36
C PRO A 216 28.21 -30.17 14.69
N GLY A 217 28.07 -29.71 15.94
CA GLY A 217 29.12 -28.95 16.63
C GLY A 217 28.85 -27.47 16.89
N ALA A 218 28.29 -27.17 18.07
CA ALA A 218 28.69 -25.99 18.84
C ALA A 218 30.02 -26.33 19.58
N PRO A 219 30.87 -25.37 20.01
CA PRO A 219 30.54 -24.59 21.22
C PRO A 219 31.13 -23.17 21.31
N GLY A 220 30.67 -22.40 22.31
CA GLY A 220 31.57 -21.58 23.14
C GLY A 220 31.29 -20.08 23.29
N ALA A 221 30.78 -19.71 24.47
CA ALA A 221 31.16 -18.55 25.31
C ALA A 221 30.97 -17.11 24.77
N ALA A 222 30.80 -16.04 25.55
CA ALA A 222 30.40 -15.74 26.93
C ALA A 222 30.40 -14.19 27.03
N GLY A 223 29.57 -13.61 27.91
CA GLY A 223 29.94 -12.38 28.63
C GLY A 223 29.31 -11.06 28.18
N GLY A 224 28.89 -10.27 29.18
CA GLY A 224 28.90 -8.80 29.08
C GLY A 224 27.59 -8.09 29.38
N ALA A 225 27.27 -7.93 30.67
CA ALA A 225 26.27 -6.98 31.15
C ALA A 225 26.80 -5.53 31.12
N ALA A 226 25.92 -4.55 30.89
CA ALA A 226 25.90 -3.23 31.54
C ALA A 226 24.68 -2.43 31.07
N GLY A 227 23.88 -1.94 32.01
CA GLY A 227 22.77 -1.03 31.74
C GLY A 227 23.21 0.43 31.62
N ASN A 228 22.31 1.29 31.15
CA ASN A 228 22.09 2.58 31.82
C ASN A 228 20.74 3.24 31.46
N HIS A 229 20.35 4.13 32.36
CA HIS A 229 19.07 4.79 32.58
C HIS A 229 18.64 5.89 31.58
N PHE A 230 17.31 5.95 31.39
CA PHE A 230 16.39 7.12 31.42
C PHE A 230 16.61 8.34 30.50
N SER A 231 15.60 8.68 29.67
CA SER A 231 14.86 9.95 29.82
C SER A 231 13.64 10.02 28.89
N THR A 232 12.56 10.56 29.47
CA THR A 232 11.23 10.81 28.92
C THR A 232 11.18 12.07 28.05
N SER A 233 10.50 12.02 26.90
CA SER A 233 9.84 13.23 26.35
C SER A 233 8.63 12.85 25.49
N THR A 234 7.53 13.53 25.78
CA THR A 234 6.21 13.35 25.17
C THR A 234 6.13 14.09 23.83
N PRO A 235 5.73 13.47 22.70
CA PRO A 235 5.50 14.22 21.48
C PRO A 235 4.04 14.69 21.40
N GLN A 236 3.89 16.01 21.27
CA GLN A 236 2.67 16.73 20.94
C GLN A 236 2.15 16.31 19.54
N PRO A 237 0.83 16.26 19.29
CA PRO A 237 0.30 15.73 18.03
C PRO A 237 0.60 16.63 16.84
N ALA A 238 1.32 16.07 15.86
CA ALA A 238 1.62 16.69 14.57
C ALA A 238 0.37 16.76 13.67
N ARG A 239 0.27 17.85 12.90
CA ARG A 239 -0.79 18.09 11.91
C ARG A 239 -0.73 17.02 10.80
N PRO A 240 -1.88 16.61 10.21
CA PRO A 240 -1.89 15.59 9.17
C PRO A 240 -1.20 16.13 7.90
N ARG A 241 -0.04 15.54 7.56
CA ARG A 241 0.71 15.82 6.32
C ARG A 241 0.82 14.53 5.52
N VAL A 242 0.63 14.61 4.20
CA VAL A 242 1.03 13.56 3.26
C VAL A 242 2.45 13.89 2.85
N GLU A 243 3.39 13.00 3.13
CA GLU A 243 4.80 13.20 2.75
C GLU A 243 5.17 12.29 1.58
N LEU A 244 5.73 12.90 0.53
CA LEU A 244 6.24 12.18 -0.63
C LEU A 244 7.67 11.72 -0.35
N PHE A 245 7.98 10.44 -0.62
CA PHE A 245 9.33 9.91 -0.46
C PHE A 245 10.31 10.57 -1.45
N GLY A 246 11.27 11.32 -0.91
CA GLY A 246 12.49 11.73 -1.61
C GLY A 246 12.32 12.89 -2.60
N ALA A 247 12.39 14.12 -2.11
CA ALA A 247 12.90 15.26 -2.86
C ALA A 247 14.18 15.72 -2.14
N GLY A 248 15.34 15.37 -2.72
CA GLY A 248 16.62 15.88 -2.27
C GLY A 248 16.65 17.40 -2.41
N SER A 249 17.00 18.07 -1.33
CA SER A 249 17.19 19.51 -1.23
C SER A 249 18.29 19.99 -2.18
N THR A 250 17.92 20.84 -3.14
CA THR A 250 18.86 21.77 -3.76
C THR A 250 18.56 23.15 -3.14
N PRO A 251 19.54 23.88 -2.58
CA PRO A 251 19.25 25.17 -1.97
C PRO A 251 19.06 26.21 -3.08
N ALA A 252 17.82 26.61 -3.33
CA ALA A 252 17.50 27.76 -4.17
C ALA A 252 17.52 29.04 -3.32
N THR A 253 18.35 29.97 -3.75
CA THR A 253 18.58 31.32 -3.22
C THR A 253 17.27 32.10 -3.09
N ARG A 254 17.03 32.69 -1.92
CA ARG A 254 15.90 33.60 -1.65
C ARG A 254 16.07 34.93 -2.38
N LEU A 255 15.02 35.38 -3.06
CA LEU A 255 14.72 36.80 -3.28
C LEU A 255 13.32 37.09 -2.69
N PRO A 256 13.09 38.25 -2.04
CA PRO A 256 11.83 38.54 -1.36
C PRO A 256 10.85 39.35 -2.25
N GLY A 257 9.56 39.14 -2.02
CA GLY A 257 8.50 40.10 -2.34
C GLY A 257 7.53 39.65 -3.43
N HIS A 258 6.37 39.13 -3.03
CA HIS A 258 5.08 39.84 -3.11
C HIS A 258 3.91 38.91 -2.76
N ASP A 259 2.96 39.52 -2.06
CA ASP A 259 1.74 38.99 -1.47
C ASP A 259 0.69 38.44 -2.46
N ASN A 260 -0.17 37.59 -1.88
CA ASN A 260 -1.60 37.37 -2.15
C ASN A 260 -2.10 36.45 -3.30
N ALA A 261 -2.72 35.37 -2.85
CA ALA A 261 -4.05 34.83 -3.22
C ALA A 261 -4.69 35.24 -4.56
N ARG A 262 -5.12 34.26 -5.36
CA ARG A 262 -6.55 33.93 -5.66
C ARG A 262 -6.68 32.83 -6.72
N THR A 263 -7.90 32.29 -6.70
CA THR A 263 -8.52 31.18 -7.44
C THR A 263 -8.94 31.51 -8.88
N VAL A 264 -9.40 30.44 -9.57
CA VAL A 264 -10.33 30.29 -10.71
C VAL A 264 -9.89 30.52 -12.18
N GLU A 265 -10.27 29.50 -12.97
CA GLU A 265 -10.84 29.48 -14.34
C GLU A 265 -9.99 29.55 -15.63
N GLU A 266 -10.25 28.53 -16.46
CA GLU A 266 -10.40 28.48 -17.93
C GLU A 266 -9.28 28.98 -18.86
N ALA A 267 -8.58 28.02 -19.48
CA ALA A 267 -8.55 27.77 -20.93
C ALA A 267 -7.86 26.42 -21.22
#